data_AF-A0A9D8HJ47-F1
#
_entry.id   AF-A0A9D8HJ47-F1
#
_cell.length_a   1.000
_cell.length_b   1.000
_cell.length_c   1.000
_cell.angle_alpha   90.00
_cell.angle_beta   90.00
_cell.angle_gamma   90.00
#
_symmetry.space_group_name_H-M   'P 1'
#
loop_
_entity.id
_entity.type
_entity.pdbx_description
1 polymer ?
#
loop_
_entity_poly.entity_id
_entity_poly.type
_entity_poly.pdbx_seq_one_letter_code
_entity_poly.pdbx_strand_id
1 'polypeptide(L)'
;MTDSRRRSLKADPLPWLLEESDPAVRAATLTRLLRRPDSDPDAVAARAAAMRSDPIKGILDAMDPRGFWVKPGPGYAPKYTGTVWNLMFLEQLGADPADERVQAACRYVLDHTTVATGGFGCSGSHLERNPPPSSVLHCLNG
;
A
#
# COMPACT_ATOMS: atom_id res chain seq x y z
N MET A 1 23.69 -1.61 -2.54
CA MET A 1 23.46 -2.16 -3.89
C MET A 1 24.77 -2.75 -4.40
N THR A 2 24.83 -4.01 -4.82
CA THR A 2 26.07 -4.57 -5.39
C THR A 2 26.38 -3.90 -6.73
N ASP A 3 27.65 -3.58 -6.92
CA ASP A 3 28.22 -2.79 -8.02
C ASP A 3 27.92 -3.35 -9.43
N SER A 4 27.55 -4.62 -9.55
CA SER A 4 27.29 -5.28 -10.84
C SER A 4 26.09 -4.74 -11.61
N ARG A 5 25.02 -4.28 -10.94
CA ARG A 5 23.80 -3.80 -11.61
C ARG A 5 23.96 -2.42 -12.22
N ARG A 6 24.82 -1.57 -11.65
CA ARG A 6 25.10 -0.24 -12.21
C ARG A 6 25.88 -0.32 -13.52
N ARG A 7 26.74 -1.33 -13.68
CA ARG A 7 27.56 -1.53 -14.88
C ARG A 7 26.76 -1.78 -16.17
N SER A 8 25.51 -2.20 -16.07
CA SER A 8 24.63 -2.42 -17.25
C SER A 8 23.78 -1.20 -17.60
N LEU A 9 23.81 -0.13 -16.79
CA LEU A 9 23.05 1.09 -17.06
C LEU A 9 23.85 2.02 -17.97
N LYS A 10 23.14 2.72 -18.88
CA LYS A 10 23.77 3.70 -19.79
C LYS A 10 24.14 5.01 -19.09
N ALA A 11 23.57 5.29 -17.92
CA ALA A 11 23.81 6.48 -17.11
C ALA A 11 23.43 6.18 -15.64
N ASP A 12 23.83 7.06 -14.72
CA ASP A 12 23.38 7.00 -13.33
C ASP A 12 21.94 7.51 -13.21
N PRO A 13 20.96 6.69 -12.81
CA PRO A 13 19.58 7.12 -12.65
C PRO A 13 19.32 7.81 -11.30
N LEU A 14 20.28 7.78 -10.36
CA LEU A 14 20.05 8.29 -9.01
C LEU A 14 19.66 9.77 -8.94
N PRO A 15 20.24 10.68 -9.74
CA PRO A 15 19.80 12.07 -9.74
C PRO A 15 18.29 12.21 -10.02
N TRP A 16 17.77 11.44 -10.99
CA TRP A 16 16.34 11.42 -11.34
C TRP A 16 15.49 10.74 -10.27
N LEU A 17 15.91 9.56 -9.79
CA LEU A 17 15.18 8.80 -8.75
C LEU A 17 15.15 9.51 -7.38
N LEU A 18 16.06 10.45 -7.16
CA LEU A 18 16.15 11.24 -5.93
C LEU A 18 15.57 12.65 -6.10
N GLU A 19 14.90 12.97 -7.21
CA GLU A 19 14.23 14.27 -7.36
C GLU A 19 13.17 14.46 -6.26
N GLU A 20 12.97 15.71 -5.83
CA GLU A 20 11.98 16.06 -4.80
C GLU A 20 10.54 16.10 -5.35
N SER A 21 10.39 16.14 -6.67
CA SER A 21 9.12 16.15 -7.40
C SER A 21 8.32 14.86 -7.23
N ASP A 22 8.99 13.72 -7.00
CA ASP A 22 8.37 12.42 -6.72
C ASP A 22 8.85 11.87 -5.35
N PRO A 23 8.26 12.34 -4.24
CA PRO A 23 8.72 12.00 -2.91
C PRO A 23 8.53 10.51 -2.56
N ALA A 24 7.55 9.83 -3.16
CA ALA A 24 7.33 8.40 -2.95
C ALA A 24 8.46 7.57 -3.59
N VAL A 25 8.79 7.87 -4.85
CA VAL A 25 9.93 7.24 -5.54
C VAL A 25 11.25 7.56 -4.84
N ARG A 26 11.44 8.81 -4.38
CA ARG A 26 12.62 9.21 -3.61
C ARG A 26 12.76 8.41 -2.32
N ALA A 27 11.69 8.29 -1.52
CA ALA A 27 11.69 7.51 -0.28
C ALA A 27 12.03 6.03 -0.54
N ALA A 28 11.37 5.41 -1.53
CA ALA A 28 11.63 4.04 -1.93
C ALA A 28 13.07 3.84 -2.44
N THR A 29 13.63 4.82 -3.15
CA THR A 29 15.00 4.77 -3.63
C THR A 29 16.00 4.80 -2.47
N LEU A 30 15.79 5.68 -1.50
CA LEU A 30 16.65 5.79 -0.31
C LEU A 30 16.67 4.49 0.51
N THR A 31 15.52 3.88 0.77
CA THR A 31 15.43 2.69 1.64
C THR A 31 15.61 1.37 0.90
N ARG A 32 15.00 1.19 -0.28
CA ARG A 32 14.99 -0.10 -1.00
C ARG A 32 16.20 -0.27 -1.90
N LEU A 33 16.61 0.77 -2.63
CA LEU A 33 17.74 0.69 -3.56
C LEU A 33 19.08 1.01 -2.88
N LEU A 34 19.12 2.13 -2.15
CA LEU A 34 20.32 2.58 -1.44
C LEU A 34 20.51 1.92 -0.08
N ARG A 35 19.48 1.23 0.45
CA ARG A 35 19.55 0.47 1.72
C ARG A 35 19.90 1.36 2.91
N ARG A 36 19.49 2.63 2.88
CA ARG A 36 19.52 3.49 4.06
C ARG A 36 18.52 2.99 5.09
N PRO A 37 18.79 3.17 6.40
CA PRO A 37 17.83 2.80 7.44
C PRO A 37 16.56 3.65 7.32
N ASP A 38 15.43 3.13 7.79
CA ASP A 38 14.15 3.87 7.77
C ASP A 38 14.14 5.11 8.68
N SER A 39 15.12 5.21 9.58
CA SER A 39 15.41 6.37 10.43
C SER A 39 16.33 7.41 9.78
N ASP A 40 16.80 7.17 8.55
CA ASP A 40 17.59 8.15 7.80
C ASP A 40 16.79 9.45 7.60
N PRO A 41 17.32 10.63 7.93
CA PRO A 41 16.58 11.88 7.88
C PRO A 41 15.98 12.19 6.49
N ASP A 42 16.71 11.87 5.42
CA ASP A 42 16.21 12.09 4.05
C ASP A 42 15.06 11.14 3.73
N ALA A 43 15.13 9.88 4.19
CA ALA A 43 14.07 8.89 3.98
C ALA A 43 12.80 9.26 4.77
N VAL A 44 12.96 9.71 6.02
CA VAL A 44 11.86 10.20 6.85
C VAL A 44 11.20 11.43 6.22
N ALA A 45 12.01 12.40 5.78
CA ALA A 45 11.51 13.61 5.13
C ALA A 45 10.77 13.30 3.82
N ALA A 46 11.34 12.41 2.98
CA ALA A 46 10.72 11.99 1.73
C ALA A 46 9.40 11.24 1.96
N ARG A 47 9.34 10.30 2.92
CA ARG A 47 8.09 9.61 3.28
C ARG A 47 7.03 10.58 3.79
N ALA A 48 7.42 11.51 4.67
CA ALA A 48 6.49 12.52 5.17
C ALA A 48 5.95 13.41 4.04
N ALA A 49 6.79 13.78 3.07
CA ALA A 49 6.35 14.50 1.87
C ALA A 49 5.41 13.64 1.01
N ALA A 50 5.73 12.36 0.80
CA ALA A 50 4.89 11.42 0.05
C ALA A 50 3.49 11.29 0.66
N MET A 51 3.38 11.21 2.00
CA MET A 51 2.10 11.18 2.71
C MET A 51 1.20 12.40 2.46
N ARG A 52 1.78 13.54 2.10
CA ARG A 52 1.07 14.80 1.82
C ARG A 52 0.89 15.08 0.34
N SER A 53 1.36 14.19 -0.52
CA SER A 53 1.30 14.33 -1.97
C SER A 53 0.45 13.23 -2.58
N ASP A 54 -0.06 13.50 -3.77
CA ASP A 54 -0.71 12.47 -4.56
C ASP A 54 0.32 11.44 -5.06
N PRO A 55 -0.09 10.16 -5.20
CA PRO A 55 -1.45 9.66 -5.01
C PRO A 55 -1.82 9.26 -3.56
N ILE A 56 -0.88 9.22 -2.60
CA ILE A 56 -1.17 8.77 -1.23
C ILE A 56 -2.24 9.64 -0.57
N LYS A 57 -2.06 10.96 -0.62
CA LYS A 57 -3.02 11.92 -0.04
C LYS A 57 -4.41 11.71 -0.62
N GLY A 58 -4.56 11.72 -1.94
CA GLY A 58 -5.85 11.51 -2.61
C GLY A 58 -6.51 10.17 -2.25
N ILE A 59 -5.74 9.08 -2.14
CA ILE A 59 -6.28 7.78 -1.72
C ILE A 59 -6.81 7.85 -0.28
N LEU A 60 -6.02 8.39 0.66
CA LEU A 60 -6.42 8.47 2.07
C LEU A 60 -7.60 9.43 2.30
N ASP A 61 -7.68 10.53 1.55
CA ASP A 61 -8.78 11.49 1.64
C ASP A 61 -10.10 10.93 1.10
N ALA A 62 -10.05 9.95 0.19
CA ALA A 62 -11.23 9.27 -0.34
C ALA A 62 -11.74 8.13 0.57
N MET A 63 -11.05 7.84 1.68
CA MET A 63 -11.37 6.75 2.59
C MET A 63 -12.58 7.09 3.49
N ASP A 64 -13.51 6.14 3.65
CA ASP A 64 -14.52 6.22 4.71
C ASP A 64 -13.82 6.16 6.08
N PRO A 65 -14.23 6.96 7.09
CA PRO A 65 -13.61 6.93 8.42
C PRO A 65 -13.55 5.56 9.10
N ARG A 66 -14.39 4.61 8.68
CA ARG A 66 -14.36 3.21 9.15
C ARG A 66 -13.24 2.37 8.55
N GLY A 67 -12.48 2.89 7.58
CA GLY A 67 -11.30 2.22 7.00
C GLY A 67 -11.54 1.50 5.68
N PHE A 68 -12.55 1.88 4.90
CA PHE A 68 -12.84 1.25 3.61
C PHE A 68 -13.03 2.26 2.48
N TRP A 69 -13.01 1.78 1.24
CA TRP A 69 -13.30 2.58 0.05
C TRP A 69 -14.52 2.05 -0.68
N VAL A 70 -15.27 2.95 -1.34
CA VAL A 70 -16.46 2.68 -2.16
C VAL A 70 -17.67 2.17 -1.37
N LYS A 71 -17.58 1.00 -0.73
CA LYS A 71 -18.68 0.37 0.01
C LYS A 71 -18.16 -0.61 1.07
N PRO A 72 -18.93 -0.89 2.13
CA PRO A 72 -18.54 -1.89 3.12
C PRO A 72 -18.59 -3.32 2.56
N GLY A 73 -17.92 -4.23 3.25
CA GLY A 73 -17.80 -5.66 2.92
C GLY A 73 -16.39 -6.02 2.43
N PRO A 74 -16.25 -7.11 1.66
CA PRO A 74 -14.92 -7.66 1.35
C PRO A 74 -14.00 -6.75 0.50
N GLY A 75 -14.55 -5.70 -0.14
CA GLY A 75 -13.75 -4.62 -0.72
C GLY A 75 -12.85 -4.98 -1.91
N TYR A 76 -12.93 -6.19 -2.47
CA TYR A 76 -12.14 -6.56 -3.67
C TYR A 76 -12.69 -5.92 -4.96
N ALA A 77 -14.01 -5.73 -5.03
CA ALA A 77 -14.69 -5.06 -6.12
C ALA A 77 -15.19 -3.66 -5.70
N PRO A 78 -15.12 -2.63 -6.58
CA PRO A 78 -14.63 -2.71 -7.96
C PRO A 78 -13.10 -2.81 -8.01
N LYS A 79 -12.58 -3.39 -9.09
CA LYS A 79 -11.13 -3.53 -9.28
C LYS A 79 -10.48 -2.14 -9.29
N TYR A 80 -9.32 -2.02 -8.63
CA TYR A 80 -8.51 -0.79 -8.52
C TYR A 80 -9.11 0.36 -7.72
N THR A 81 -10.32 0.21 -7.19
CA THR A 81 -11.00 1.27 -6.40
C THR A 81 -11.58 0.75 -5.09
N GLY A 82 -11.80 -0.55 -4.97
CA GLY A 82 -12.20 -1.19 -3.72
C GLY A 82 -11.08 -1.15 -2.67
N THR A 83 -11.47 -1.40 -1.42
CA THR A 83 -10.61 -1.34 -0.22
C THR A 83 -9.30 -2.12 -0.36
N VAL A 84 -9.35 -3.36 -0.84
CA VAL A 84 -8.14 -4.20 -0.94
C VAL A 84 -7.14 -3.60 -1.92
N TRP A 85 -7.61 -2.99 -3.01
CA TRP A 85 -6.74 -2.35 -4.01
C TRP A 85 -6.12 -1.05 -3.50
N ASN A 86 -6.91 -0.18 -2.86
CA ASN A 86 -6.36 1.04 -2.28
C ASN A 86 -5.33 0.76 -1.19
N LEU A 87 -5.57 -0.26 -0.36
CA LEU A 87 -4.59 -0.67 0.66
C LEU A 87 -3.28 -1.19 0.01
N MET A 88 -3.37 -2.00 -1.04
CA MET A 88 -2.19 -2.44 -1.79
C MET A 88 -1.44 -1.26 -2.43
N PHE A 89 -2.15 -0.28 -2.99
CA PHE A 89 -1.50 0.90 -3.55
C PHE A 89 -0.78 1.72 -2.47
N LEU A 90 -1.40 1.92 -1.31
CA LEU A 90 -0.76 2.60 -0.18
C LEU A 90 0.54 1.90 0.25
N GLU A 91 0.55 0.57 0.33
CA GLU A 91 1.78 -0.20 0.61
C GLU A 91 2.84 0.02 -0.48
N GLN A 92 2.46 -0.11 -1.75
CA GLN A 92 3.38 0.02 -2.87
C GLN A 92 4.00 1.42 -2.99
N LEU A 93 3.23 2.44 -2.62
CA LEU A 93 3.66 3.85 -2.57
C LEU A 93 4.48 4.18 -1.32
N GLY A 94 4.56 3.27 -0.34
CA GLY A 94 5.31 3.48 0.89
C GLY A 94 4.59 4.39 1.89
N ALA A 95 3.25 4.32 1.95
CA ALA A 95 2.48 4.99 2.98
C ALA A 95 2.94 4.58 4.38
N ASP A 96 2.91 5.52 5.32
CA ASP A 96 3.44 5.30 6.66
C ASP A 96 2.54 4.32 7.44
N PRO A 97 3.06 3.17 7.93
CA PRO A 97 2.28 2.21 8.69
C PRO A 97 1.83 2.73 10.06
N ALA A 98 2.41 3.83 10.54
CA ALA A 98 1.98 4.51 11.75
C ALA A 98 0.78 5.45 11.54
N ASP A 99 0.38 5.75 10.29
CA ASP A 99 -0.81 6.57 10.02
C ASP A 99 -2.07 5.80 10.45
N GLU A 100 -2.88 6.42 11.32
CA GLU A 100 -4.07 5.79 11.89
C GLU A 100 -5.09 5.33 10.83
N ARG A 101 -5.14 6.02 9.69
CA ARG A 101 -6.02 5.65 8.56
C ARG A 101 -5.53 4.37 7.88
N VAL A 102 -4.22 4.23 7.69
CA VAL A 102 -3.59 3.01 7.16
C VAL A 102 -3.87 1.84 8.11
N GLN A 103 -3.70 2.05 9.41
CA GLN A 103 -4.01 1.03 10.40
C GLN A 103 -5.51 0.66 10.43
N ALA A 104 -6.40 1.65 10.28
CA ALA A 104 -7.83 1.40 10.19
C ALA A 104 -8.19 0.56 8.95
N ALA A 105 -7.59 0.85 7.80
CA ALA A 105 -7.77 0.05 6.59
C ALA A 105 -7.26 -1.39 6.75
N CYS A 106 -6.09 -1.58 7.36
CA CYS A 106 -5.57 -2.93 7.66
C CYS A 106 -6.53 -3.71 8.57
N ARG A 107 -6.99 -3.10 9.66
CA ARG A 107 -7.98 -3.72 10.56
C ARG A 107 -9.27 -4.06 9.81
N TYR A 108 -9.77 -3.12 9.00
CA TYR A 108 -10.98 -3.32 8.21
C TYR A 108 -10.86 -4.55 7.31
N VAL A 109 -9.76 -4.66 6.56
CA VAL A 109 -9.52 -5.81 5.68
C VAL A 109 -9.45 -7.10 6.48
N LEU A 110 -8.69 -7.16 7.57
CA LEU A 110 -8.59 -8.36 8.40
C LEU A 110 -9.97 -8.79 8.97
N ASP A 111 -10.78 -7.83 9.42
CA ASP A 111 -12.09 -8.09 10.03
C ASP A 111 -13.17 -8.52 9.02
N HIS A 112 -13.08 -8.07 7.75
CA HIS A 112 -14.15 -8.24 6.76
C HIS A 112 -13.81 -9.19 5.60
N THR A 113 -12.55 -9.62 5.49
CA THR A 113 -12.10 -10.44 4.34
C THR A 113 -11.55 -11.79 4.73
N THR A 114 -11.17 -12.02 6.00
CA THR A 114 -10.61 -13.30 6.43
C THR A 114 -11.64 -14.42 6.39
N VAL A 115 -11.27 -15.56 5.81
CA VAL A 115 -12.09 -16.77 5.81
C VAL A 115 -11.55 -17.79 6.82
N ALA A 116 -12.39 -18.76 7.21
CA ALA A 116 -12.01 -19.79 8.18
C ALA A 116 -10.78 -20.63 7.77
N THR A 117 -10.48 -20.71 6.46
CA THR A 117 -9.31 -21.42 5.93
C THR A 117 -8.04 -20.56 5.90
N GLY A 118 -8.08 -19.33 6.40
CA GLY A 118 -6.92 -18.43 6.50
C GLY A 118 -6.66 -17.55 5.28
N GLY A 119 -7.41 -17.71 4.18
CA GLY A 119 -7.33 -16.82 3.02
C GLY A 119 -8.17 -15.56 3.16
N PHE A 120 -8.16 -14.74 2.10
CA PHE A 120 -8.99 -13.54 1.97
C PHE A 120 -10.06 -13.73 0.88
N GLY A 121 -11.33 -13.57 1.25
CA GLY A 121 -12.47 -13.69 0.33
C GLY A 121 -12.63 -12.45 -0.55
N CYS A 122 -12.84 -12.65 -1.85
CA CYS A 122 -13.01 -11.55 -2.82
C CYS A 122 -14.46 -11.06 -2.95
N SER A 123 -15.41 -11.80 -2.37
CA SER A 123 -16.85 -11.51 -2.44
C SER A 123 -17.54 -12.00 -1.17
N GLY A 124 -18.72 -11.45 -0.90
CA GLY A 124 -19.46 -11.74 0.32
C GLY A 124 -20.50 -10.67 0.59
N SER A 125 -21.45 -10.99 1.46
CA SER A 125 -22.45 -10.03 1.93
C SER A 125 -21.85 -9.14 3.01
N HIS A 126 -22.17 -7.85 3.01
CA HIS A 126 -21.83 -6.95 4.12
C HIS A 126 -22.62 -7.28 5.41
N LEU A 127 -23.63 -8.15 5.33
CA LEU A 127 -24.39 -8.65 6.47
C LEU A 127 -23.73 -9.88 7.11
N GLU A 128 -22.86 -10.56 6.38
CA GLU A 128 -22.10 -11.68 6.89
C GLU A 128 -20.83 -11.15 7.55
N ARG A 129 -20.46 -11.70 8.71
CA ARG A 129 -19.25 -11.28 9.41
C ARG A 129 -18.00 -11.57 8.59
N ASN A 130 -17.90 -12.79 8.05
CA ASN A 130 -16.76 -13.25 7.25
C ASN A 130 -17.28 -13.89 5.94
N PRO A 131 -16.56 -13.73 4.82
CA PRO A 131 -16.95 -14.32 3.55
C PRO A 131 -16.79 -15.86 3.55
N PRO A 132 -17.50 -16.60 2.67
CA PRO A 132 -17.40 -18.05 2.59
C PRO A 132 -16.05 -18.48 1.98
N PRO A 133 -15.49 -19.65 2.35
CA PRO A 133 -14.22 -20.15 1.78
C PRO A 133 -14.22 -20.26 0.25
N SER A 134 -15.38 -20.46 -0.38
CA SER A 134 -15.54 -20.51 -1.84
C SER A 134 -15.26 -19.17 -2.54
N SER A 135 -15.17 -18.07 -1.80
CA SER A 135 -14.85 -16.73 -2.34
C SER A 135 -13.35 -16.43 -2.40
N VAL A 136 -12.48 -17.33 -1.93
CA VAL A 136 -11.04 -17.11 -1.96
C VAL A 136 -10.48 -17.43 -3.34
N LEU A 137 -9.91 -16.43 -4.01
CA LEU A 137 -9.12 -16.65 -5.22
C LEU A 137 -7.76 -17.24 -4.85
N HIS A 138 -7.14 -18.05 -5.73
CA HIS A 138 -5.85 -18.68 -5.44
C HIS A 138 -4.76 -17.69 -5.01
N CYS A 139 -4.73 -16.50 -5.62
CA CYS A 139 -3.78 -15.43 -5.28
C CYS A 139 -4.09 -14.67 -3.99
N LEU A 140 -5.18 -15.00 -3.29
CA LEU A 140 -5.60 -14.40 -2.02
C LEU A 140 -5.42 -15.37 -0.83
N ASN A 141 -4.64 -16.44 -1.02
CA ASN A 141 -4.15 -17.26 0.09
C ASN A 141 -2.89 -16.60 0.67
N GLY A 142 -2.83 -16.49 1.99
CA GLY A 142 -1.65 -16.04 2.73
C GLY A 142 -0.57 -17.09 2.86
#